data_AF-A0A2S0JR67-F1
#
_entry.id   AF-A0A2S0JR67-F1
#
_cell.length_a   1.000
_cell.length_b   1.000
_cell.length_c   1.000
_cell.angle_alpha   90.00
_cell.angle_beta   90.00
_cell.angle_gamma   90.00
#
_symmetry.space_group_name_H-M   'P 1'
#
loop_
_entity.id
_entity.type
_entity.pdbx_description
1 polymer ?
#
loop_
_entity_poly.entity_id
_entity_poly.type
_entity_poly.pdbx_seq_one_letter_code
_entity_poly.pdbx_strand_id
1 'polypeptide(L)' 'MPQQKLTIIPVTLYPELNNSPVANSTQDSYINTCTIKTAKVEISFCNGVDEHIIQSVMRELKLL' A
#
# COMPACT_ATOMS: atom_id res chain seq x y z
N MET A 1 -23.63 -34.01 0.95
CA MET A 1 -23.91 -32.72 1.61
C MET A 1 -25.22 -32.19 1.02
N PRO A 2 -26.30 -31.99 1.79
CA PRO A 2 -27.53 -31.42 1.26
C PRO A 2 -27.30 -29.96 0.81
N GLN A 3 -27.81 -29.60 -0.36
CA GLN A 3 -27.75 -28.23 -0.90
C GLN A 3 -28.78 -27.35 -0.19
N GLN A 4 -28.42 -26.77 0.95
CA GLN A 4 -29.24 -25.75 1.61
C GLN A 4 -29.12 -24.43 0.86
N LYS A 5 -30.26 -23.85 0.48
CA LYS A 5 -30.34 -22.52 -0.10
C LYS A 5 -30.00 -21.48 0.97
N LEU A 6 -28.85 -20.83 0.82
CA LEU A 6 -28.43 -19.76 1.73
C LEU A 6 -29.21 -18.48 1.42
N THR A 7 -29.80 -17.87 2.44
CA THR A 7 -30.47 -16.57 2.36
C THR A 7 -29.59 -15.53 3.02
N ILE A 8 -29.08 -14.58 2.24
CA ILE A 8 -28.27 -13.47 2.75
C ILE A 8 -29.22 -12.34 3.13
N ILE A 9 -29.26 -11.98 4.40
CA ILE A 9 -30.09 -10.89 4.91
C ILE A 9 -29.19 -9.67 5.13
N PRO A 10 -29.46 -8.52 4.46
CA PRO A 10 -28.74 -7.30 4.73
C PRO A 10 -29.12 -6.80 6.13
N VAL A 11 -28.10 -6.51 6.94
CA VAL A 11 -28.27 -5.89 8.25
C VAL A 11 -27.51 -4.57 8.27
N THR A 12 -28.11 -3.57 8.92
CA THR A 12 -27.44 -2.30 9.19
C THR A 12 -26.71 -2.45 10.52
N LEU A 13 -25.38 -2.40 10.49
CA LEU A 13 -24.57 -2.42 11.70
C LEU A 13 -24.30 -0.99 12.13
N TYR A 14 -24.60 -0.68 13.39
CA TYR A 14 -24.18 0.57 14.00
C TYR A 14 -22.76 0.39 14.52
N PRO A 15 -21.82 1.30 14.21
CA PRO A 15 -20.50 1.24 14.77
C PRO A 15 -20.60 1.39 16.29
N GLU A 16 -19.99 0.45 17.03
CA GLU A 16 -19.67 0.64 18.43
C GLU A 16 -18.83 1.91 18.55
N LEU A 17 -19.27 2.86 19.37
CA LEU A 17 -18.49 4.06 19.70
C LEU A 17 -17.34 3.63 20.61
N ASN A 18 -16.35 2.98 20.02
CA ASN A 18 -15.07 2.80 20.65
C ASN A 18 -14.41 4.18 20.65
N ASN A 19 -14.33 4.80 21.83
CA ASN A 19 -13.44 5.94 22.10
C ASN A 19 -11.95 5.53 22.01
N SER A 20 -11.61 4.52 21.21
CA SER A 20 -10.25 4.40 20.71
C SER A 20 -10.00 5.65 19.90
N PRO A 21 -8.85 6.34 20.07
CA PRO A 21 -8.47 7.34 19.10
C PRO A 21 -8.56 6.62 17.75
N VAL A 22 -9.41 7.14 16.86
CA VAL A 22 -9.20 6.92 15.43
C VAL A 22 -7.74 7.29 15.28
N ALA A 23 -6.88 6.28 15.12
CA ALA A 23 -5.49 6.54 14.79
C ALA A 23 -5.63 7.48 13.61
N ASN A 24 -5.23 8.73 13.83
CA ASN A 24 -5.26 9.77 12.81
C ASN A 24 -4.85 9.04 11.55
N SER A 25 -5.68 9.06 10.50
CA SER A 25 -5.25 8.64 9.18
C SER A 25 -3.96 9.41 8.96
N THR A 26 -2.84 8.75 9.28
CA THR A 26 -1.50 9.31 9.22
C THR A 26 -1.29 9.31 7.74
N GLN A 27 -1.78 10.40 7.14
CA GLN A 27 -1.37 10.97 5.89
C GLN A 27 -0.79 9.88 5.04
N ASP A 28 -1.65 9.11 4.33
CA ASP A 28 -1.30 7.93 3.51
C ASP A 28 0.18 8.00 3.24
N SER A 29 0.94 7.37 4.13
CA SER A 29 2.38 7.38 4.01
C SER A 29 2.52 6.75 2.66
N TYR A 30 2.95 7.51 1.65
CA TYR A 30 3.40 6.90 0.42
C TYR A 30 4.48 5.96 0.93
N ILE A 31 4.12 4.70 1.16
CA ILE A 31 5.00 3.73 1.81
C ILE A 31 6.05 3.53 0.74
N ASN A 32 7.14 4.28 0.88
CA ASN A 32 8.26 4.23 -0.03
C ASN A 32 8.72 2.78 0.01
N THR A 33 8.40 2.05 -1.05
CA THR A 33 8.68 0.63 -1.15
C THR A 33 10.18 0.43 -1.39
N CYS A 34 10.79 1.40 -2.08
CA CYS A 34 12.22 1.44 -2.38
C CYS A 34 12.68 2.89 -2.55
N THR A 35 13.85 3.24 -2.02
CA THR A 35 14.52 4.52 -2.29
C THR A 35 15.95 4.25 -2.74
N ILE A 36 16.34 4.83 -3.88
CA ILE A 36 17.71 4.81 -4.40
C ILE A 36 18.37 6.15 -4.06
N LYS A 37 19.50 6.12 -3.36
CA LYS A 37 20.30 7.31 -3.05
C LYS A 37 21.67 7.21 -3.72
N THR A 38 22.03 8.24 -4.47
CA THR A 38 23.35 8.41 -5.08
C THR A 38 23.97 9.73 -4.61
N ALA A 39 25.23 10.01 -4.98
CA ALA A 39 25.91 11.24 -4.58
C ALA A 39 25.23 12.53 -5.08
N LYS A 40 24.39 12.45 -6.12
CA LYS A 40 23.77 13.62 -6.77
C LYS A 40 22.24 13.58 -6.82
N VAL A 41 21.63 12.40 -6.71
CA VAL A 41 20.17 12.24 -6.86
C VAL A 41 19.60 11.23 -5.87
N GLU A 42 18.40 11.52 -5.39
CA GLU A 42 17.55 10.63 -4.61
C GLU A 42 16.27 10.33 -5.41
N ILE A 43 15.92 9.05 -5.51
CA ILE A 43 14.74 8.57 -6.24
C ILE A 43 13.92 7.68 -5.31
N SER A 44 12.63 7.99 -5.14
CA SER A 44 11.70 7.22 -4.32
C SER A 44 10.62 6.56 -5.17
N PHE A 45 10.38 5.27 -4.91
CA PHE A 45 9.30 4.51 -5.50
C PHE A 45 8.20 4.29 -4.47
N CYS A 46 6.98 4.68 -4.82
CA CYS A 46 5.81 4.59 -3.95
C CYS A 46 4.80 3.59 -4.52
N ASN A 47 3.93 3.06 -3.65
CA ASN A 47 2.76 2.27 -4.01
C ASN A 47 3.06 0.91 -4.68
N GLY A 48 4.19 0.28 -4.35
CA GLY A 48 4.57 -1.02 -4.91
C GLY A 48 4.95 -0.91 -6.39
N VAL A 49 6.25 -0.84 -6.67
CA VAL A 49 6.78 -0.84 -8.03
C VAL A 49 7.31 -2.23 -8.39
N ASP A 50 7.19 -2.61 -9.65
CA ASP A 50 7.75 -3.85 -10.18
C ASP A 50 9.30 -3.85 -10.07
N GLU A 51 9.87 -4.98 -9.67
CA GLU A 51 11.31 -5.12 -9.45
C GLU A 51 12.13 -4.89 -10.73
N HIS A 52 11.60 -5.24 -11.90
CA HIS A 52 12.27 -5.05 -13.19
C HIS A 52 12.38 -3.56 -13.54
N ILE A 53 11.43 -2.74 -13.08
CA ILE A 53 11.50 -1.28 -13.24
C ILE A 53 12.63 -0.73 -12.36
N ILE A 54 12.72 -1.15 -11.10
CA ILE A 54 13.82 -0.74 -10.20
C ILE A 54 15.17 -1.13 -10.82
N GLN A 55 15.31 -2.37 -11.29
CA GLN A 55 16.55 -2.85 -11.91
C GLN A 55 16.94 -2.05 -13.16
N SER A 56 15.96 -1.68 -13.99
CA SER A 56 16.17 -0.86 -15.17
C SER A 56 16.66 0.53 -14.80
N VAL A 57 16.02 1.17 -13.80
CA VAL A 57 16.45 2.48 -13.29
C VAL A 57 17.87 2.41 -12.72
N MET A 58 18.20 1.40 -11.91
CA MET A 58 19.56 1.21 -11.38
C MET A 58 20.60 1.02 -12.48
N ARG A 59 20.26 0.30 -13.57
CA ARG A 59 21.16 0.11 -14.71
C ARG A 59 21.46 1.41 -15.43
N GLU A 60 20.45 2.23 -15.69
CA GLU A 60 20.60 3.54 -16.33
C GLU A 60 21.39 4.50 -15.42
N LEU A 61 21.12 4.50 -14.12
CA LEU A 61 21.86 5.32 -13.15
C LEU A 61 23.35 4.96 -13.06
N LYS A 62 23.73 3.72 -13.35
CA LYS A 62 25.15 3.31 -13.41
C LYS A 62 25.90 3.95 -14.58
N LEU A 63 25.19 4.40 -15.61
CA LEU A 63 25.77 5.05 -16.78
C LEU A 63 25.97 6.56 -16.59
N LEU A 64 25.51 7.13 -15.48
CA LEU A 64 25.66 8.53 -15.06
C LEU A 64 26.84 8.73 -14.10
#